data_AF-A0A7C5G5F0-F1
#
_entry.id   AF-A0A7C5G5F0-F1
#
_cell.length_a   1.000
_cell.length_b   1.000
_cell.length_c   1.000
_cell.angle_alpha   90.00
_cell.angle_beta   90.00
_cell.angle_gamma   90.00
#
_symmetry.space_group_name_H-M   'P 1'
#
loop_
_entity.id
_entity.type
_entity.pdbx_description
1 polymer ?
#
loop_
_entity_poly.entity_id
_entity_poly.type
_entity_poly.pdbx_seq_one_letter_code
_entity_poly.pdbx_strand_id
1 'polypeptide(L)'
;MIYYPFSWVIPLFFIALVLVVLLVSLGIKYGKLKFKRALLSFIPFLIVLGISTMIAKYGWKFLLLIHPGYKDILHGFPYNGHYYIGAFVLLSILITFWTYRPYWKKMNLLEILFAPIILWLIISGVFAYKLPGASFLIMPLYILIIVYIFELFSNLNKNIKILLYTLLAIPAILTISPFIDMFPVGLRMVALPISAFFTILLFSLVFPLLKNIYFRRELSLLTLILTILTFIMAEAESGFDKNHPKPNSINYMYYMDDDKAFWETYNTVMDEWTKNIMGDKLLKGSYGKSNFMSKYNTPVSYHSSAPKIDINLPNIEKIQDIVIDGYKNIEYIITPGKNTNRIDILVDDDVEFKNIFINRVAFFKKNIIFTSENNRILTYFFTEPGEKLDIRFLYSSDQKPELLLYQSSYNLIGNNKLGVQERTPEYIPMPFVINDAIVVVKKLKI
;
A
#
# COMPACT_ATOMS: atom_id res chain seq x y z
N MET A 1 -0.59 -29.95 5.21
CA MET A 1 -0.47 -28.64 5.87
C MET A 1 0.65 -28.74 6.89
N ILE A 2 1.71 -27.92 6.80
CA ILE A 2 2.78 -27.90 7.81
C ILE A 2 2.38 -26.84 8.84
N TYR A 3 2.31 -27.21 10.12
CA TYR A 3 1.91 -26.32 11.20
C TYR A 3 3.13 -25.88 12.01
N TYR A 4 3.33 -24.57 12.16
CA TYR A 4 4.39 -23.99 12.98
C TYR A 4 3.78 -23.50 14.31
N PRO A 5 3.96 -24.22 15.44
CA PRO A 5 3.31 -23.87 16.68
C PRO A 5 3.99 -22.67 17.35
N PHE A 6 3.21 -21.74 17.88
CA PHE A 6 3.78 -20.56 18.56
C PHE A 6 4.60 -20.90 19.82
N SER A 7 4.36 -22.05 20.45
CA SER A 7 5.18 -22.54 21.55
C SER A 7 6.65 -22.80 21.17
N TRP A 8 6.94 -23.02 19.88
CA TRP A 8 8.30 -23.24 19.39
C TRP A 8 9.07 -21.96 19.07
N VAL A 9 8.41 -20.80 19.04
CA VAL A 9 9.01 -19.51 18.67
C VAL A 9 10.23 -19.17 19.54
N ILE A 10 10.01 -19.10 20.85
CA ILE A 10 11.06 -18.74 21.81
C ILE A 10 12.13 -19.84 21.94
N PRO A 11 11.78 -21.14 22.08
CA PRO A 11 12.76 -22.21 22.13
C PRO A 11 13.68 -22.25 20.91
N LEU A 12 13.13 -22.18 19.69
CA LEU A 12 13.94 -22.21 18.47
C LEU A 12 14.85 -20.98 18.37
N PHE A 13 14.36 -19.80 18.74
CA PHE A 13 15.21 -18.61 18.76
C PHE A 13 16.42 -18.76 19.69
N PHE A 14 16.22 -19.23 20.93
CA PHE A 14 17.32 -19.44 21.88
C PHE A 14 18.28 -20.55 21.42
N ILE A 15 17.77 -21.64 20.85
CA ILE A 15 18.61 -22.70 20.28
C ILE A 15 19.49 -22.12 19.16
N ALA A 16 18.91 -21.35 18.23
CA ALA A 16 19.67 -20.72 17.15
C ALA A 16 20.74 -19.76 17.71
N LEU A 17 20.40 -18.94 18.70
CA LEU A 17 21.34 -18.03 19.37
C LEU A 17 22.54 -18.78 19.95
N VAL A 18 22.30 -19.83 20.75
CA VAL A 18 23.36 -20.64 21.37
C VAL A 18 24.22 -21.32 20.31
N LEU A 19 23.61 -21.89 19.27
CA LEU A 19 24.34 -22.53 18.17
C LEU A 19 25.24 -21.53 17.43
N VAL A 20 24.74 -20.33 17.11
CA VAL A 20 25.54 -19.30 16.44
C VAL A 20 26.74 -18.89 17.30
N VAL A 21 26.54 -18.62 18.60
CA VAL A 21 27.64 -18.25 19.51
C VAL A 21 28.68 -19.36 19.61
N LEU A 22 28.25 -20.62 19.74
CA LEU A 22 29.13 -21.78 19.83
C LEU A 22 29.92 -21.99 18.53
N LEU A 23 29.27 -21.93 17.37
CA LEU A 23 29.91 -22.14 16.08
C LEU A 23 30.91 -21.04 15.71
N VAL A 24 30.61 -19.79 16.05
CA VAL A 24 31.55 -18.67 15.89
C VAL A 24 32.77 -18.89 16.79
N SER A 25 32.54 -19.25 18.06
CA SER A 25 33.62 -19.51 19.03
C SER A 25 34.53 -20.67 18.59
N LEU A 26 33.95 -21.76 18.10
CA LEU A 26 34.71 -22.90 17.56
C LEU A 26 35.43 -22.54 16.25
N GLY A 27 34.82 -21.74 15.38
CA GLY A 27 35.46 -21.21 14.18
C GLY A 27 36.73 -20.42 14.48
N ILE A 28 36.70 -19.59 15.53
CA ILE A 28 37.87 -18.85 16.02
C ILE A 28 38.89 -19.82 16.63
N LYS A 29 38.45 -20.72 17.53
CA LYS A 29 39.31 -21.69 18.22
C LYS A 29 40.08 -22.59 17.24
N TYR A 30 39.43 -23.05 16.17
CA TYR A 30 40.07 -23.88 15.14
C TYR A 30 40.81 -23.08 14.06
N GLY A 31 40.90 -21.75 14.19
CA GLY A 31 41.58 -20.88 13.23
C GLY A 31 40.92 -20.80 11.85
N LYS A 32 39.71 -21.34 11.69
CA LYS A 32 38.94 -21.34 10.44
C LYS A 32 38.19 -20.03 10.21
N LEU A 33 37.97 -19.23 11.25
CA LEU A 33 37.36 -17.90 11.17
C LEU A 33 38.27 -16.85 11.81
N LYS A 34 38.62 -15.80 11.06
CA LYS A 34 39.28 -14.61 11.62
C LYS A 34 38.23 -13.59 12.00
N PHE A 35 38.04 -13.36 13.30
CA PHE A 35 36.94 -12.51 13.80
C PHE A 35 36.93 -11.10 13.21
N LYS A 36 38.11 -10.45 13.07
CA LYS A 36 38.21 -9.14 12.40
C LYS A 36 37.69 -9.18 10.96
N ARG A 37 37.95 -10.25 10.21
CA ARG A 37 37.45 -10.42 8.84
C ARG A 37 35.95 -10.71 8.83
N ALA A 38 35.47 -11.52 9.75
CA ALA A 38 34.04 -11.77 9.93
C ALA A 38 33.28 -10.45 10.19
N LEU A 39 33.79 -9.56 11.04
CA LEU A 39 33.21 -8.23 11.23
C LEU A 39 33.25 -7.37 9.95
N LEU A 40 34.32 -7.45 9.16
CA LEU A 40 34.40 -6.76 7.86
C LEU A 40 33.36 -7.27 6.85
N SER A 41 32.75 -8.44 7.05
CA SER A 41 31.69 -8.96 6.18
C SER A 41 30.39 -8.14 6.27
N PHE A 42 30.19 -7.36 7.33
CA PHE A 42 29.05 -6.45 7.43
C PHE A 42 29.10 -5.34 6.39
N ILE A 43 30.31 -4.89 5.99
CA ILE A 43 30.47 -3.79 5.04
C ILE A 43 29.81 -4.11 3.70
N PRO A 44 30.20 -5.16 2.95
CA PRO A 44 29.55 -5.46 1.68
C PRO A 44 28.08 -5.82 1.83
N PHE A 45 27.69 -6.46 2.94
CA PHE A 45 26.30 -6.84 3.17
C PHE A 45 25.38 -5.65 3.38
N LEU A 46 25.75 -4.71 4.26
CA LEU A 46 24.99 -3.49 4.51
C LEU A 46 25.02 -2.54 3.32
N ILE A 47 26.11 -2.49 2.56
CA ILE A 47 26.17 -1.72 1.30
C ILE A 47 25.13 -2.26 0.31
N VAL A 48 25.09 -3.57 0.07
CA VAL A 48 24.12 -4.18 -0.85
C VAL A 48 22.69 -3.96 -0.37
N LEU A 49 22.44 -4.13 0.93
CA LEU A 49 21.14 -3.89 1.56
C LEU A 49 20.67 -2.44 1.40
N GLY A 50 21.52 -1.49 1.78
CA GLY A 50 21.22 -0.07 1.69
C GLY A 50 21.03 0.38 0.24
N ILE A 51 21.99 0.08 -0.65
CA ILE A 51 21.94 0.54 -2.04
C ILE A 51 20.72 -0.03 -2.75
N SER A 52 20.46 -1.33 -2.66
CA SER A 52 19.35 -1.95 -3.40
C SER A 52 17.99 -1.48 -2.91
N THR A 53 17.81 -1.35 -1.58
CA THR A 53 16.54 -0.85 -1.01
C THR A 53 16.32 0.63 -1.35
N MET A 54 17.37 1.46 -1.35
CA MET A 54 17.29 2.86 -1.76
C MET A 54 17.02 3.00 -3.26
N ILE A 55 17.70 2.23 -4.10
CA ILE A 55 17.47 2.23 -5.55
C ILE A 55 16.03 1.80 -5.85
N ALA A 56 15.49 0.78 -5.19
CA ALA A 56 14.09 0.40 -5.35
C ALA A 56 13.13 1.53 -4.91
N LYS A 57 13.40 2.18 -3.77
CA LYS A 57 12.56 3.26 -3.22
C LYS A 57 12.53 4.48 -4.14
N TYR A 58 13.70 4.99 -4.50
CA TYR A 58 13.83 6.19 -5.30
C TYR A 58 13.61 5.91 -6.79
N GLY A 59 13.93 4.70 -7.26
CA GLY A 59 13.61 4.23 -8.59
C GLY A 59 12.10 4.21 -8.83
N TRP A 60 11.30 3.70 -7.89
CA TRP A 60 9.83 3.79 -8.00
C TRP A 60 9.33 5.24 -8.04
N LYS A 61 9.87 6.10 -7.16
CA LYS A 61 9.53 7.54 -7.20
C LYS A 61 9.88 8.20 -8.52
N PHE A 62 11.02 7.82 -9.11
CA PHE A 62 11.45 8.31 -10.42
C PHE A 62 10.55 7.80 -11.54
N LEU A 63 10.12 6.54 -11.49
CA LEU A 63 9.13 6.00 -12.44
C LEU A 63 7.79 6.74 -12.38
N LEU A 64 7.34 7.17 -11.20
CA LEU A 64 6.15 8.03 -11.06
C LEU A 64 6.32 9.46 -11.63
N LEU A 65 7.54 9.87 -11.95
CA LEU A 65 7.81 11.12 -12.68
C LEU A 65 7.78 10.89 -14.19
N ILE A 66 8.28 9.75 -14.66
CA ILE A 66 8.23 9.36 -16.09
C ILE A 66 6.79 9.04 -16.48
N HIS A 67 6.09 8.26 -15.65
CA HIS A 67 4.73 7.77 -15.87
C HIS A 67 3.78 8.36 -14.82
N PRO A 68 3.45 9.67 -14.92
CA PRO A 68 2.66 10.34 -13.89
C PRO A 68 1.23 9.78 -13.79
N GLY A 69 0.71 9.17 -14.87
CA GLY A 69 -0.61 8.52 -14.88
C GLY A 69 -0.76 7.34 -13.89
N TYR A 70 0.34 6.74 -13.43
CA TYR A 70 0.29 5.70 -12.39
C TYR A 70 -0.22 6.22 -11.04
N LYS A 71 -0.17 7.53 -10.80
CA LYS A 71 -0.73 8.15 -9.59
C LYS A 71 -2.26 8.05 -9.53
N ASP A 72 -2.92 7.90 -10.69
CA ASP A 72 -4.37 7.75 -10.79
C ASP A 72 -4.82 6.30 -10.57
N ILE A 73 -3.87 5.35 -10.54
CA ILE A 73 -4.12 3.97 -10.11
C ILE A 73 -4.08 3.93 -8.59
N LEU A 74 -5.23 4.12 -7.94
CA LEU A 74 -5.28 4.34 -6.48
C LEU A 74 -4.76 3.18 -5.63
N HIS A 75 -4.92 1.94 -6.11
CA HIS A 75 -4.34 0.77 -5.46
C HIS A 75 -2.82 0.64 -5.72
N GLY A 76 -2.22 1.60 -6.42
CA GLY A 76 -0.78 1.81 -6.53
C GLY A 76 0.01 0.66 -7.14
N PHE A 77 -0.64 -0.20 -7.93
CA PHE A 77 -0.03 -1.31 -8.65
C PHE A 77 -0.37 -1.19 -10.14
N PRO A 78 0.55 -0.70 -11.00
CA PRO A 78 0.28 -0.56 -12.42
C PRO A 78 0.23 -1.93 -13.12
N TYR A 79 -0.33 -1.98 -14.33
CA TYR A 79 -0.49 -3.20 -15.12
C TYR A 79 0.84 -3.94 -15.37
N ASN A 80 1.92 -3.19 -15.59
CA ASN A 80 3.30 -3.71 -15.74
C ASN A 80 4.05 -3.86 -14.39
N GLY A 81 3.36 -3.79 -13.25
CA GLY A 81 3.97 -3.78 -11.91
C GLY A 81 4.89 -4.97 -11.65
N HIS A 82 4.52 -6.17 -12.11
CA HIS A 82 5.35 -7.37 -11.98
C HIS A 82 6.67 -7.28 -12.74
N TYR A 83 6.71 -6.63 -13.91
CA TYR A 83 7.97 -6.40 -14.63
C TYR A 83 8.89 -5.48 -13.85
N TYR A 84 8.36 -4.41 -13.23
CA TYR A 84 9.17 -3.55 -12.36
C TYR A 84 9.70 -4.31 -11.14
N ILE A 85 8.89 -5.16 -10.48
CA ILE A 85 9.36 -6.01 -9.39
C ILE A 85 10.53 -6.87 -9.87
N GLY A 86 10.35 -7.60 -10.98
CA GLY A 86 11.40 -8.44 -11.57
C GLY A 86 12.68 -7.66 -11.88
N ALA A 87 12.55 -6.46 -12.48
CA ALA A 87 13.67 -5.60 -12.81
C ALA A 87 14.46 -5.15 -11.56
N PHE A 88 13.78 -4.70 -10.51
CA PHE A 88 14.44 -4.30 -9.26
C PHE A 88 15.02 -5.49 -8.48
N VAL A 89 14.42 -6.67 -8.57
CA VAL A 89 14.97 -7.92 -8.03
C VAL A 89 16.27 -8.29 -8.73
N LEU A 90 16.27 -8.33 -10.07
CA LEU A 90 17.46 -8.61 -10.87
C LEU A 90 18.56 -7.56 -10.64
N LEU A 91 18.20 -6.30 -10.54
CA LEU A 91 19.12 -5.22 -10.21
C LEU A 91 19.74 -5.40 -8.82
N SER A 92 18.96 -5.81 -7.82
CA SER A 92 19.46 -6.12 -6.47
C SER A 92 20.46 -7.28 -6.48
N ILE A 93 20.18 -8.32 -7.28
CA ILE A 93 21.10 -9.45 -7.48
C ILE A 93 22.39 -8.98 -8.17
N LEU A 94 22.28 -8.14 -9.21
CA LEU A 94 23.43 -7.57 -9.92
C LEU A 94 24.32 -6.74 -8.99
N ILE A 95 23.73 -5.85 -8.20
CA ILE A 95 24.43 -5.05 -7.17
C ILE A 95 25.17 -5.96 -6.21
N THR A 96 24.55 -7.09 -5.83
CA THR A 96 25.17 -8.07 -4.94
C THR A 96 26.39 -8.73 -5.60
N PHE A 97 26.28 -9.18 -6.86
CA PHE A 97 27.42 -9.75 -7.58
C PHE A 97 28.59 -8.78 -7.69
N TRP A 98 28.32 -7.53 -8.06
CA TRP A 98 29.33 -6.50 -8.21
C TRP A 98 30.01 -6.16 -6.88
N THR A 99 29.22 -5.95 -5.82
CA THR A 99 29.75 -5.58 -4.50
C THR A 99 30.57 -6.71 -3.89
N TYR A 100 30.14 -7.97 -4.03
CA TYR A 100 30.86 -9.11 -3.45
C TYR A 100 32.05 -9.60 -4.29
N ARG A 101 32.23 -9.13 -5.53
CA ARG A 101 33.33 -9.51 -6.43
C ARG A 101 34.73 -9.55 -5.75
N PRO A 102 35.18 -8.50 -5.04
CA PRO A 102 36.47 -8.53 -4.35
C PRO A 102 36.50 -9.47 -3.13
N TYR A 103 35.37 -9.66 -2.46
CA TYR A 103 35.27 -10.46 -1.23
C TYR A 103 35.26 -11.97 -1.50
N TRP A 104 34.75 -12.39 -2.66
CA TRP A 104 34.78 -13.80 -3.08
C TRP A 104 36.18 -14.41 -3.14
N LYS A 105 37.25 -13.60 -3.29
CA LYS A 105 38.63 -14.08 -3.24
C LYS A 105 39.31 -13.83 -1.89
N LYS A 106 38.96 -12.73 -1.21
CA LYS A 106 39.67 -12.25 -0.01
C LYS A 106 39.25 -12.91 1.31
N MET A 107 38.02 -13.40 1.40
CA MET A 107 37.42 -13.94 2.63
C MET A 107 37.03 -15.40 2.42
N ASN A 108 37.05 -16.22 3.48
CA ASN A 108 36.52 -17.58 3.41
C ASN A 108 34.99 -17.59 3.60
N LEU A 109 34.35 -18.77 3.45
CA LEU A 109 32.89 -18.87 3.52
C LEU A 109 32.35 -18.54 4.92
N LEU A 110 32.99 -19.04 5.99
CA LEU A 110 32.58 -18.76 7.37
C LEU A 110 32.61 -17.26 7.69
N GLU A 111 33.65 -16.57 7.24
CA GLU A 111 33.79 -15.11 7.37
C GLU A 111 32.68 -14.37 6.60
N ILE A 112 32.34 -14.81 5.38
CA ILE A 112 31.29 -14.17 4.56
C ILE A 112 29.89 -14.37 5.16
N LEU A 113 29.61 -15.57 5.70
CA LEU A 113 28.30 -15.90 6.26
C LEU A 113 28.02 -15.24 7.61
N PHE A 114 29.05 -14.69 8.27
CA PHE A 114 28.90 -14.10 9.59
C PHE A 114 27.84 -12.98 9.62
N ALA A 115 27.96 -11.96 8.76
CA ALA A 115 26.98 -10.87 8.73
C ALA A 115 25.54 -11.32 8.38
N PRO A 116 25.31 -12.15 7.33
CA PRO A 116 23.99 -12.73 7.07
C PRO A 116 23.38 -13.48 8.25
N ILE A 117 24.16 -14.33 8.93
CA ILE A 117 23.69 -15.11 10.09
C ILE A 117 23.26 -14.18 11.22
N ILE A 118 24.07 -13.17 11.54
CA ILE A 118 23.74 -12.22 12.60
C ILE A 118 22.49 -11.40 12.24
N LEU A 119 22.34 -10.96 10.98
CA LEU A 119 21.14 -10.23 10.57
C LEU A 119 19.89 -11.11 10.64
N TRP A 120 19.95 -12.36 10.15
CA TRP A 120 18.85 -13.31 10.26
C TRP A 120 18.47 -13.59 11.72
N LEU A 121 19.45 -13.67 12.62
CA LEU A 121 19.23 -13.83 14.04
C LEU A 121 18.52 -12.60 14.64
N ILE A 122 18.94 -11.38 14.31
CA ILE A 122 18.28 -10.14 14.75
C ILE A 122 16.83 -10.09 14.25
N ILE A 123 16.60 -10.37 12.96
CA ILE A 123 15.26 -10.40 12.35
C ILE A 123 14.39 -11.44 13.04
N SER A 124 14.92 -12.64 13.27
CA SER A 124 14.19 -13.72 13.96
C SER A 124 13.83 -13.33 15.40
N GLY A 125 14.70 -12.61 16.11
CA GLY A 125 14.41 -12.08 17.44
C GLY A 125 13.31 -11.02 17.43
N VAL A 126 13.32 -10.12 16.44
CA VAL A 126 12.25 -9.13 16.25
C VAL A 126 10.92 -9.82 15.96
N PHE A 127 10.89 -10.84 15.11
CA PHE A 127 9.68 -11.61 14.85
C PHE A 127 9.20 -12.38 16.08
N ALA A 128 10.11 -13.02 16.81
CA ALA A 128 9.77 -13.73 18.04
C ALA A 128 9.10 -12.83 19.09
N TYR A 129 9.51 -11.56 19.16
CA TYR A 129 8.97 -10.59 20.11
C TYR A 129 7.72 -9.86 19.62
N LYS A 130 7.71 -9.36 18.37
CA LYS A 130 6.65 -8.46 17.86
C LYS A 130 5.67 -9.12 16.91
N LEU A 131 6.07 -10.16 16.19
CA LEU A 131 5.32 -10.75 15.08
C LEU A 131 5.44 -12.28 15.13
N PRO A 132 4.85 -12.96 16.13
CA PRO A 132 4.97 -14.41 16.30
C PRO A 132 4.49 -15.17 15.05
N GLY A 133 3.50 -14.63 14.33
CA GLY A 133 3.03 -15.18 13.05
C GLY A 133 4.07 -15.22 11.92
N ALA A 134 5.11 -14.38 11.98
CA ALA A 134 6.22 -14.37 11.01
C ALA A 134 7.45 -15.16 11.51
N SER A 135 7.40 -15.71 12.73
CA SER A 135 8.57 -16.35 13.35
C SER A 135 9.02 -17.64 12.70
N PHE A 136 8.20 -18.26 11.84
CA PHE A 136 8.62 -19.40 11.01
C PHE A 136 9.76 -19.03 10.05
N LEU A 137 10.00 -17.74 9.79
CA LEU A 137 11.14 -17.23 9.01
C LEU A 137 12.50 -17.43 9.71
N ILE A 138 12.53 -18.06 10.90
CA ILE A 138 13.75 -18.60 11.49
C ILE A 138 14.30 -19.82 10.74
N MET A 139 13.49 -20.52 9.93
CA MET A 139 13.93 -21.72 9.20
C MET A 139 15.13 -21.47 8.25
N PRO A 140 15.14 -20.40 7.43
CA PRO A 140 16.32 -19.95 6.70
C PRO A 140 17.60 -19.80 7.53
N LEU A 141 17.51 -19.32 8.77
CA LEU A 141 18.67 -19.19 9.66
C LEU A 141 19.26 -20.57 9.99
N TYR A 142 18.41 -21.55 10.27
CA TYR A 142 18.86 -22.92 10.52
C TYR A 142 19.56 -23.55 9.31
N ILE A 143 19.12 -23.22 8.08
CA ILE A 143 19.82 -23.63 6.86
C ILE A 143 21.26 -23.08 6.84
N LEU A 144 21.45 -21.80 7.17
CA LEU A 144 22.80 -21.21 7.28
C LEU A 144 23.62 -21.84 8.41
N ILE A 145 23.00 -22.15 9.55
CA ILE A 145 23.67 -22.85 10.66
C ILE A 145 24.17 -24.23 10.20
N ILE A 146 23.35 -24.99 9.48
CA ILE A 146 23.73 -26.30 8.92
C ILE A 146 24.89 -26.15 7.94
N VAL A 147 24.83 -25.20 7.02
CA VAL A 147 25.93 -24.89 6.10
C VAL A 147 27.22 -24.56 6.87
N TYR A 148 27.11 -23.75 7.92
CA TYR A 148 28.23 -23.33 8.74
C TYR A 148 28.86 -24.53 9.47
N ILE A 149 28.05 -25.47 9.99
CA ILE A 149 28.52 -26.74 10.58
C ILE A 149 29.33 -27.55 9.57
N PHE A 150 28.78 -27.78 8.37
CA PHE A 150 29.49 -28.54 7.33
C PHE A 150 30.81 -27.88 6.91
N GLU A 151 30.83 -26.55 6.78
CA GLU A 151 32.06 -25.84 6.43
C GLU A 151 33.10 -25.87 7.58
N LEU A 152 32.64 -25.88 8.84
CA LEU A 152 33.52 -25.90 10.00
C LEU A 152 34.11 -27.29 10.27
N PHE A 153 33.32 -28.36 10.14
CA PHE A 153 33.71 -29.71 10.58
C PHE A 153 33.99 -30.70 9.45
N SER A 154 33.53 -30.45 8.22
CA SER A 154 33.67 -31.41 7.12
C SER A 154 34.68 -30.94 6.07
N ASN A 155 35.50 -31.88 5.58
CA ASN A 155 36.41 -31.67 4.46
C ASN A 155 35.79 -32.21 3.15
N LEU A 156 34.58 -31.74 2.83
CA LEU A 156 33.88 -32.16 1.61
C LEU A 156 34.61 -31.63 0.37
N ASN A 157 34.68 -32.47 -0.67
CA ASN A 157 35.15 -32.01 -1.97
C ASN A 157 34.18 -30.96 -2.54
N LYS A 158 34.68 -30.19 -3.51
CA LYS A 158 33.95 -29.05 -4.07
C LYS A 158 32.61 -29.41 -4.72
N ASN A 159 32.56 -30.52 -5.44
CA ASN A 159 31.35 -30.95 -6.16
C ASN A 159 30.24 -31.35 -5.18
N ILE A 160 30.59 -32.05 -4.10
CA ILE A 160 29.64 -32.41 -3.04
C ILE A 160 29.14 -31.15 -2.32
N LYS A 161 30.00 -30.16 -2.05
CA LYS A 161 29.56 -28.87 -1.46
C LYS A 161 28.53 -28.16 -2.35
N ILE A 162 28.77 -28.11 -3.65
CA ILE A 162 27.82 -27.49 -4.61
C ILE A 162 26.47 -28.20 -4.55
N LEU A 163 26.46 -29.53 -4.62
CA LEU A 163 25.23 -30.32 -4.56
C LEU A 163 24.48 -30.09 -3.24
N LEU A 164 25.17 -30.22 -2.10
CA LEU A 164 24.61 -30.06 -0.77
C LEU A 164 24.02 -28.65 -0.57
N TYR A 165 24.79 -27.61 -0.91
CA TYR A 165 24.33 -26.23 -0.71
C TYR A 165 23.21 -25.85 -1.67
N THR A 166 23.14 -26.46 -2.87
CA THR A 166 21.99 -26.30 -3.76
C THR A 166 20.73 -26.92 -3.15
N LEU A 167 20.82 -28.14 -2.62
CA LEU A 167 19.69 -28.81 -1.97
C LEU A 167 19.20 -28.03 -0.75
N LEU A 168 20.13 -27.52 0.06
CA LEU A 168 19.82 -26.70 1.24
C LEU A 168 19.22 -25.33 0.87
N ALA A 169 19.55 -24.77 -0.28
CA ALA A 169 18.98 -23.50 -0.74
C ALA A 169 17.52 -23.63 -1.20
N ILE A 170 17.06 -24.81 -1.64
CA ILE A 170 15.70 -25.01 -2.17
C ILE A 170 14.62 -24.61 -1.15
N PRO A 171 14.60 -25.13 0.10
CA PRO A 171 13.59 -24.73 1.08
C PRO A 171 13.63 -23.24 1.42
N ALA A 172 14.84 -22.65 1.46
CA ALA A 172 15.03 -21.22 1.66
C ALA A 172 14.40 -20.39 0.53
N ILE A 173 14.64 -20.77 -0.74
CA ILE A 173 14.05 -20.11 -1.91
C ILE A 173 12.53 -20.21 -1.87
N LEU A 174 11.99 -21.41 -1.65
CA LEU A 174 10.54 -21.62 -1.62
C LEU A 174 9.86 -20.86 -0.47
N THR A 175 10.56 -20.67 0.65
CA THR A 175 10.01 -19.94 1.80
C THR A 175 10.06 -18.43 1.58
N ILE A 176 11.16 -17.89 1.01
CA ILE A 176 11.36 -16.43 0.93
C ILE A 176 10.85 -15.82 -0.37
N SER A 177 10.87 -16.55 -1.50
CA SER A 177 10.49 -15.98 -2.79
C SER A 177 9.07 -15.40 -2.84
N PRO A 178 8.03 -15.95 -2.16
CA PRO A 178 6.70 -15.36 -2.21
C PRO A 178 6.67 -13.94 -1.63
N PHE A 179 7.49 -13.64 -0.62
CA PHE A 179 7.54 -12.32 0.00
C PHE A 179 8.13 -11.26 -0.92
N ILE A 180 8.93 -11.65 -1.92
CA ILE A 180 9.52 -10.70 -2.86
C ILE A 180 8.43 -10.05 -3.72
N ASP A 181 7.42 -10.81 -4.14
CA ASP A 181 6.31 -10.30 -4.99
C ASP A 181 5.09 -9.87 -4.16
N MET A 182 4.74 -10.64 -3.12
CA MET A 182 3.52 -10.43 -2.35
C MET A 182 3.44 -9.04 -1.69
N PHE A 183 4.56 -8.47 -1.22
CA PHE A 183 4.52 -7.18 -0.54
C PHE A 183 4.18 -6.02 -1.49
N PRO A 184 4.85 -5.82 -2.64
CA PRO A 184 4.41 -4.82 -3.62
C PRO A 184 2.98 -5.04 -4.12
N VAL A 185 2.57 -6.29 -4.35
CA VAL A 185 1.22 -6.61 -4.82
C VAL A 185 0.18 -6.24 -3.75
N GLY A 186 0.41 -6.62 -2.49
CA GLY A 186 -0.54 -6.38 -1.40
C GLY A 186 -0.48 -4.99 -0.76
N LEU A 187 0.70 -4.37 -0.72
CA LEU A 187 0.97 -3.07 -0.05
C LEU A 187 1.27 -1.93 -1.03
N ARG A 188 1.04 -2.14 -2.33
CA ARG A 188 1.34 -1.22 -3.45
C ARG A 188 2.83 -1.15 -3.79
N MET A 189 3.16 -0.60 -4.95
CA MET A 189 4.55 -0.51 -5.45
C MET A 189 5.49 0.34 -4.57
N VAL A 190 4.95 1.15 -3.64
CA VAL A 190 5.76 1.83 -2.60
C VAL A 190 6.52 0.83 -1.72
N ALA A 191 6.06 -0.43 -1.63
CA ALA A 191 6.71 -1.52 -0.92
C ALA A 191 7.84 -2.22 -1.71
N LEU A 192 8.18 -1.79 -2.93
CA LEU A 192 9.34 -2.31 -3.69
C LEU A 192 10.66 -2.42 -2.90
N PRO A 193 11.01 -1.51 -1.97
CA PRO A 193 12.19 -1.68 -1.12
C PRO A 193 12.16 -2.96 -0.28
N ILE A 194 10.97 -3.43 0.11
CA ILE A 194 10.80 -4.68 0.85
C ILE A 194 11.17 -5.87 -0.04
N SER A 195 10.80 -5.85 -1.33
CA SER A 195 11.23 -6.86 -2.30
C SER A 195 12.74 -6.91 -2.47
N ALA A 196 13.39 -5.76 -2.58
CA ALA A 196 14.85 -5.68 -2.65
C ALA A 196 15.51 -6.22 -1.37
N PHE A 197 14.95 -5.88 -0.20
CA PHE A 197 15.41 -6.38 1.09
C PHE A 197 15.32 -7.91 1.19
N PHE A 198 14.15 -8.50 0.89
CA PHE A 198 13.97 -9.96 0.91
C PHE A 198 14.79 -10.65 -0.18
N THR A 199 15.01 -10.01 -1.33
CA THR A 199 15.91 -10.52 -2.38
C THR A 199 17.32 -10.70 -1.84
N ILE A 200 17.84 -9.73 -1.10
CA ILE A 200 19.21 -9.79 -0.54
C ILE A 200 19.30 -10.80 0.58
N LEU A 201 18.29 -10.87 1.44
CA LEU A 201 18.20 -11.90 2.47
C LEU A 201 18.19 -13.30 1.85
N LEU A 202 17.38 -13.52 0.82
CA LEU A 202 17.35 -14.78 0.09
C LEU A 202 18.70 -15.07 -0.56
N PHE A 203 19.29 -14.09 -1.23
CA PHE A 203 20.55 -14.27 -1.94
C PHE A 203 21.71 -14.57 -0.98
N SER A 204 21.65 -14.08 0.26
CA SER A 204 22.61 -14.44 1.32
C SER A 204 22.58 -15.93 1.68
N LEU A 205 21.41 -16.60 1.53
CA LEU A 205 21.25 -18.05 1.72
C LEU A 205 21.91 -18.84 0.58
N VAL A 206 22.09 -18.20 -0.59
CA VAL A 206 22.71 -18.80 -1.79
C VAL A 206 24.22 -18.52 -1.85
N PHE A 207 24.78 -17.65 -1.00
CA PHE A 207 26.22 -17.40 -0.91
C PHE A 207 27.11 -18.65 -0.83
N PRO A 208 26.76 -19.70 -0.05
CA PRO A 208 27.54 -20.93 0.01
C PRO A 208 27.70 -21.58 -1.36
N LEU A 209 26.64 -21.59 -2.17
CA LEU A 209 26.66 -22.08 -3.54
C LEU A 209 27.54 -21.18 -4.42
N LEU A 210 27.29 -19.86 -4.40
CA LEU A 210 28.03 -18.89 -5.22
C LEU A 210 29.53 -18.88 -4.92
N LYS A 211 29.92 -19.08 -3.66
CA LYS A 211 31.33 -19.16 -3.26
C LYS A 211 32.07 -20.29 -3.97
N ASN A 212 31.36 -21.39 -4.24
CA ASN A 212 31.91 -22.59 -4.85
C ASN A 212 31.78 -22.61 -6.38
N ILE A 213 30.96 -21.78 -7.01
CA ILE A 213 30.83 -21.75 -8.48
C ILE A 213 31.97 -20.96 -9.16
N TYR A 214 32.41 -21.42 -10.34
CA TYR A 214 33.44 -20.78 -11.16
C TYR A 214 32.88 -19.67 -12.07
N PHE A 215 31.68 -19.84 -12.62
CA PHE A 215 31.09 -18.97 -13.64
C PHE A 215 30.30 -17.76 -13.08
N ARG A 216 30.78 -17.17 -11.97
CA ARG A 216 30.12 -16.03 -11.32
C ARG A 216 30.09 -14.76 -12.19
N ARG A 217 31.09 -14.59 -13.05
CA ARG A 217 31.18 -13.43 -13.95
C ARG A 217 30.09 -13.50 -15.01
N GLU A 218 29.90 -14.68 -15.57
CA GLU A 218 28.92 -15.03 -16.58
C GLU A 218 27.52 -14.87 -16.00
N LEU A 219 27.28 -15.35 -14.76
CA LEU A 219 26.02 -15.09 -14.05
C LEU A 219 25.77 -13.60 -13.84
N SER A 220 26.77 -12.83 -13.42
CA SER A 220 26.63 -11.38 -13.25
C SER A 220 26.31 -10.67 -14.57
N LEU A 221 26.92 -11.08 -15.68
CA LEU A 221 26.63 -10.55 -17.01
C LEU A 221 25.22 -10.93 -17.48
N LEU A 222 24.82 -12.19 -17.27
CA LEU A 222 23.47 -12.65 -17.55
C LEU A 222 22.43 -11.85 -16.73
N THR A 223 22.65 -11.65 -15.43
CA THR A 223 21.78 -10.84 -14.58
C THR A 223 21.70 -9.40 -15.08
N LEU A 224 22.81 -8.80 -15.52
CA LEU A 224 22.78 -7.47 -16.13
C LEU A 224 21.91 -7.42 -17.39
N ILE A 225 22.11 -8.37 -18.31
CA ILE A 225 21.31 -8.45 -19.55
C ILE A 225 19.83 -8.62 -19.20
N LEU A 226 19.49 -9.55 -18.30
CA LEU A 226 18.11 -9.78 -17.87
C LEU A 226 17.53 -8.53 -17.20
N THR A 227 18.29 -7.83 -16.35
CA THR A 227 17.84 -6.58 -15.72
C THR A 227 17.43 -5.55 -16.77
N ILE A 228 18.28 -5.34 -17.79
CA ILE A 228 18.01 -4.39 -18.87
C ILE A 228 16.78 -4.82 -19.68
N LEU A 229 16.71 -6.09 -20.08
CA LEU A 229 15.59 -6.63 -20.85
C LEU A 229 14.27 -6.50 -20.08
N THR A 230 14.24 -6.78 -18.78
CA THR A 230 13.03 -6.65 -17.97
C THR A 230 12.60 -5.19 -17.79
N PHE A 231 13.55 -4.23 -17.67
CA PHE A 231 13.19 -2.81 -17.70
C PHE A 231 12.62 -2.38 -19.06
N ILE A 232 13.16 -2.89 -20.17
CA ILE A 232 12.61 -2.63 -21.52
C ILE A 232 11.19 -3.19 -21.64
N MET A 233 10.94 -4.41 -21.14
CA MET A 233 9.59 -5.00 -21.13
C MET A 233 8.62 -4.20 -20.26
N ALA A 234 9.07 -3.74 -19.08
CA ALA A 234 8.26 -2.88 -18.23
C ALA A 234 7.87 -1.59 -18.96
N GLU A 235 8.82 -0.97 -19.66
CA GLU A 235 8.57 0.26 -20.42
C GLU A 235 7.66 0.02 -21.63
N ALA A 236 7.83 -1.08 -22.35
CA ALA A 236 6.97 -1.42 -23.49
C ALA A 236 5.50 -1.61 -23.09
N GLU A 237 5.25 -2.11 -21.88
CA GLU A 237 3.90 -2.33 -21.31
C GLU A 237 3.47 -1.17 -20.38
N SER A 238 4.11 -0.01 -20.47
CA SER A 238 3.85 1.11 -19.54
C SER A 238 2.61 1.93 -19.88
N GLY A 239 2.19 1.91 -21.14
CA GLY A 239 1.10 2.72 -21.68
C GLY A 239 -0.28 2.26 -21.23
N PHE A 240 -1.26 3.13 -21.42
CA PHE A 240 -2.67 2.80 -21.23
C PHE A 240 -3.33 2.59 -22.59
N ASP A 241 -4.16 1.56 -22.69
CA ASP A 241 -4.92 1.20 -23.88
C ASP A 241 -6.23 0.48 -23.48
N LYS A 242 -6.94 -0.09 -24.44
CA LYS A 242 -8.18 -0.83 -24.20
C LYS A 242 -8.02 -2.05 -23.27
N ASN A 243 -6.86 -2.70 -23.27
CA ASN A 243 -6.56 -3.85 -22.42
C ASN A 243 -6.00 -3.44 -21.06
N HIS A 244 -5.34 -2.28 -21.00
CA HIS A 244 -4.78 -1.64 -19.81
C HIS A 244 -5.40 -0.25 -19.62
N PRO A 245 -6.69 -0.15 -19.28
CA PRO A 245 -7.39 1.12 -19.32
C PRO A 245 -6.95 2.06 -18.19
N LYS A 246 -6.88 3.35 -18.49
CA LYS A 246 -6.54 4.38 -17.52
C LYS A 246 -7.74 4.69 -16.60
N PRO A 247 -7.59 4.63 -15.26
CA PRO A 247 -8.63 5.09 -14.34
C PRO A 247 -8.81 6.61 -14.41
N ASN A 248 -10.05 7.06 -14.59
CA ASN A 248 -10.39 8.48 -14.51
C ASN A 248 -11.70 8.74 -13.76
N SER A 249 -11.89 9.99 -13.36
CA SER A 249 -12.96 10.39 -12.47
C SER A 249 -13.55 11.72 -12.84
N ILE A 250 -14.87 11.82 -12.69
CA ILE A 250 -15.60 13.06 -12.83
C ILE A 250 -16.85 13.01 -11.95
N ASN A 251 -17.09 14.09 -11.23
CA ASN A 251 -18.32 14.29 -10.47
C ASN A 251 -18.88 15.67 -10.78
N TYR A 252 -20.20 15.74 -10.89
CA TYR A 252 -20.94 16.99 -10.89
C TYR A 252 -21.31 17.32 -9.45
N MET A 253 -20.89 18.49 -8.97
CA MET A 253 -21.11 18.95 -7.61
C MET A 253 -21.97 20.20 -7.63
N TYR A 254 -23.14 20.14 -7.00
CA TYR A 254 -24.04 21.29 -6.84
C TYR A 254 -24.12 21.70 -5.37
N TYR A 255 -23.64 22.91 -5.08
CA TYR A 255 -23.65 23.50 -3.74
C TYR A 255 -24.91 24.36 -3.58
N MET A 256 -25.91 23.84 -2.85
CA MET A 256 -27.23 24.45 -2.73
C MET A 256 -27.21 25.83 -2.08
N ASP A 257 -26.32 26.03 -1.10
CA ASP A 257 -26.25 27.29 -0.34
C ASP A 257 -25.65 28.44 -1.16
N ASP A 258 -24.76 28.12 -2.10
CA ASP A 258 -24.10 29.09 -2.98
C ASP A 258 -24.78 29.22 -4.35
N ASP A 259 -25.75 28.35 -4.64
CA ASP A 259 -26.44 28.21 -5.92
C ASP A 259 -25.49 27.97 -7.12
N LYS A 260 -24.40 27.22 -6.89
CA LYS A 260 -23.31 27.01 -7.86
C LYS A 260 -23.03 25.55 -8.14
N ALA A 261 -22.56 25.28 -9.36
CA ALA A 261 -22.20 23.95 -9.83
C ALA A 261 -20.73 23.89 -10.28
N PHE A 262 -20.08 22.78 -9.98
CA PHE A 262 -18.68 22.52 -10.34
C PHE A 262 -18.50 21.09 -10.85
N TRP A 263 -17.57 20.93 -11.78
CA TRP A 263 -16.96 19.66 -12.11
C TRP A 263 -15.82 19.41 -11.13
N GLU A 264 -15.75 18.23 -10.54
CA GLU A 264 -14.65 17.82 -9.66
C GLU A 264 -14.04 16.49 -10.13
N THR A 265 -12.72 16.37 -10.06
CA THR A 265 -11.99 15.14 -10.39
C THR A 265 -10.91 14.81 -9.37
N TYR A 266 -10.70 13.52 -9.15
CA TYR A 266 -9.59 13.00 -8.36
C TYR A 266 -8.32 12.80 -9.21
N ASN A 267 -8.42 12.87 -10.54
CA ASN A 267 -7.26 12.68 -11.43
C ASN A 267 -6.16 13.69 -11.16
N THR A 268 -4.96 13.18 -10.93
CA THR A 268 -3.74 13.97 -10.82
C THR A 268 -3.21 14.36 -12.20
N VAL A 269 -3.49 13.56 -13.23
CA VAL A 269 -3.14 13.80 -14.63
C VAL A 269 -4.39 13.77 -15.49
N MET A 270 -4.73 14.90 -16.10
CA MET A 270 -5.89 15.02 -16.99
C MET A 270 -5.68 14.21 -18.28
N ASP A 271 -6.61 13.31 -18.57
CA ASP A 271 -6.78 12.69 -19.89
C ASP A 271 -7.72 13.50 -20.78
N GLU A 272 -7.74 13.15 -22.07
CA GLU A 272 -8.56 13.82 -23.08
C GLU A 272 -10.05 13.79 -22.74
N TRP A 273 -10.57 12.65 -22.28
CA TRP A 273 -11.98 12.50 -21.92
C TRP A 273 -12.36 13.45 -20.78
N THR A 274 -11.59 13.45 -19.69
CA THR A 274 -11.84 14.34 -18.53
C THR A 274 -11.67 15.81 -18.91
N LYS A 275 -10.66 16.13 -19.74
CA LYS A 275 -10.38 17.50 -20.20
C LYS A 275 -11.53 18.07 -21.04
N ASN A 276 -12.16 17.27 -21.89
CA ASN A 276 -13.31 17.70 -22.70
C ASN A 276 -14.50 18.13 -21.85
N ILE A 277 -14.65 17.58 -20.64
CA ILE A 277 -15.72 17.92 -19.70
C ILE A 277 -15.34 19.15 -18.87
N MET A 278 -14.14 19.13 -18.27
CA MET A 278 -13.72 20.16 -17.31
C MET A 278 -13.24 21.45 -17.96
N GLY A 279 -12.85 21.41 -19.23
CA GLY A 279 -12.24 22.53 -19.95
C GLY A 279 -10.82 22.87 -19.45
N ASP A 280 -10.29 24.00 -19.90
CA ASP A 280 -8.90 24.39 -19.63
C ASP A 280 -8.70 25.17 -18.32
N LYS A 281 -9.76 25.78 -17.77
CA LYS A 281 -9.68 26.60 -16.54
C LYS A 281 -9.85 25.75 -15.28
N LEU A 282 -8.80 25.03 -14.93
CA LEU A 282 -8.75 24.14 -13.77
C LEU A 282 -8.23 24.88 -12.53
N LEU A 283 -8.95 24.74 -11.41
CA LEU A 283 -8.52 25.19 -10.10
C LEU A 283 -8.13 23.96 -9.26
N LYS A 284 -7.09 24.08 -8.43
CA LYS A 284 -6.63 22.97 -7.57
C LYS A 284 -7.56 22.76 -6.38
N GLY A 285 -7.71 21.51 -5.97
CA GLY A 285 -8.57 21.10 -4.85
C GLY A 285 -10.05 21.07 -5.22
N SER A 286 -10.91 20.89 -4.21
CA SER A 286 -12.36 21.04 -4.33
C SER A 286 -12.79 22.51 -4.14
N TYR A 287 -13.96 22.87 -4.66
CA TYR A 287 -14.56 24.19 -4.41
C TYR A 287 -14.94 24.38 -2.94
N GLY A 288 -15.49 23.35 -2.31
CA GLY A 288 -15.85 23.33 -0.89
C GLY A 288 -14.96 22.41 -0.08
N LYS A 289 -15.31 22.19 1.19
CA LYS A 289 -14.72 21.13 2.01
C LYS A 289 -15.26 19.76 1.58
N SER A 290 -14.91 19.30 0.38
CA SER A 290 -15.30 17.97 -0.13
C SER A 290 -14.41 16.90 0.50
N ASN A 291 -14.86 16.35 1.64
CA ASN A 291 -14.19 15.26 2.35
C ASN A 291 -14.93 13.92 2.12
N PHE A 292 -15.13 13.52 0.87
CA PHE A 292 -15.60 12.17 0.60
C PHE A 292 -14.53 11.17 1.04
N MET A 293 -14.77 10.50 2.17
CA MET A 293 -13.96 9.37 2.58
C MET A 293 -13.97 8.31 1.49
N SER A 294 -12.78 8.07 0.98
CA SER A 294 -12.40 7.04 0.02
C SER A 294 -11.45 6.07 0.72
N LYS A 295 -11.30 4.85 0.18
CA LYS A 295 -10.45 3.82 0.81
C LYS A 295 -9.02 4.29 1.09
N TYR A 296 -8.50 5.16 0.22
CA TYR A 296 -7.13 5.67 0.29
C TYR A 296 -7.05 7.15 0.73
N ASN A 297 -8.16 7.73 1.19
CA ASN A 297 -8.27 9.15 1.53
C ASN A 297 -7.79 10.08 0.39
N THR A 298 -8.14 9.72 -0.85
CA THR A 298 -7.79 10.47 -2.06
C THR A 298 -8.55 11.79 -2.08
N PRO A 299 -7.85 12.94 -2.10
CA PRO A 299 -8.49 14.24 -2.21
C PRO A 299 -8.89 14.54 -3.66
N VAL A 300 -9.87 15.42 -3.83
CA VAL A 300 -10.16 16.03 -5.14
C VAL A 300 -8.94 16.81 -5.59
N SER A 301 -8.44 16.51 -6.79
CA SER A 301 -7.23 17.11 -7.34
C SER A 301 -7.53 18.47 -7.97
N TYR A 302 -8.64 18.55 -8.72
CA TYR A 302 -9.03 19.75 -9.45
C TYR A 302 -10.54 19.92 -9.51
N HIS A 303 -10.97 21.17 -9.68
CA HIS A 303 -12.34 21.53 -10.02
C HIS A 303 -12.40 22.60 -11.11
N SER A 304 -13.54 22.70 -11.79
CA SER A 304 -13.88 23.78 -12.71
C SER A 304 -15.38 24.09 -12.67
N SER A 305 -15.80 25.23 -13.20
CA SER A 305 -17.22 25.60 -13.22
C SER A 305 -18.02 24.64 -14.10
N ALA A 306 -19.19 24.21 -13.63
CA ALA A 306 -20.13 23.40 -14.40
C ALA A 306 -21.42 24.17 -14.70
N PRO A 307 -22.16 23.82 -15.78
CA PRO A 307 -23.47 24.41 -16.03
C PRO A 307 -24.43 24.04 -14.89
N LYS A 308 -25.20 25.01 -14.42
CA LYS A 308 -26.32 24.74 -13.53
C LYS A 308 -27.42 24.07 -14.34
N ILE A 309 -27.84 22.89 -13.91
CA ILE A 309 -28.99 22.19 -14.48
C ILE A 309 -30.05 22.03 -13.40
N ASP A 310 -31.28 21.78 -13.82
CA ASP A 310 -32.34 21.38 -12.92
C ASP A 310 -32.14 19.92 -12.48
N ILE A 311 -31.90 19.73 -11.18
CA ILE A 311 -31.66 18.45 -10.49
C ILE A 311 -32.63 18.25 -9.35
N ASN A 312 -32.90 16.98 -9.00
CA ASN A 312 -33.76 16.65 -7.87
C ASN A 312 -33.03 16.92 -6.55
N LEU A 313 -33.49 17.94 -5.84
CA LEU A 313 -32.94 18.34 -4.55
C LEU A 313 -33.56 17.49 -3.42
N PRO A 314 -32.81 17.23 -2.34
CA PRO A 314 -33.40 16.67 -1.12
C PRO A 314 -34.39 17.67 -0.51
N ASN A 315 -35.50 17.17 0.00
CA ASN A 315 -36.35 17.94 0.91
C ASN A 315 -35.95 17.61 2.35
N ILE A 316 -35.63 18.64 3.13
CA ILE A 316 -35.08 18.50 4.48
C ILE A 316 -36.03 19.23 5.44
N GLU A 317 -36.82 18.45 6.15
CA GLU A 317 -37.84 18.96 7.08
C GLU A 317 -37.29 18.89 8.51
N LYS A 318 -37.23 20.04 9.18
CA LYS A 318 -36.90 20.12 10.62
C LYS A 318 -38.16 19.82 11.43
N ILE A 319 -38.18 18.67 12.10
CA ILE A 319 -39.35 18.20 12.86
C ILE A 319 -39.30 18.69 14.29
N GLN A 320 -38.11 18.74 14.88
CA GLN A 320 -37.92 19.13 16.27
C GLN A 320 -36.64 19.95 16.42
N ASP A 321 -36.69 20.99 17.27
CA ASP A 321 -35.54 21.80 17.67
C ASP A 321 -35.84 22.37 19.05
N ILE A 322 -35.45 21.63 20.09
CA ILE A 322 -35.73 21.98 21.49
C ILE A 322 -34.49 21.81 22.35
N VAL A 323 -34.43 22.57 23.45
CA VAL A 323 -33.36 22.44 24.46
C VAL A 323 -33.96 21.90 25.75
N ILE A 324 -33.41 20.79 26.26
CA ILE A 324 -33.80 20.15 27.52
C ILE A 324 -32.54 19.89 28.33
N ASP A 325 -32.50 20.34 29.58
CA ASP A 325 -31.40 20.12 30.53
C ASP A 325 -30.01 20.50 29.97
N GLY A 326 -29.92 21.61 29.24
CA GLY A 326 -28.67 22.08 28.62
C GLY A 326 -28.26 21.33 27.35
N TYR A 327 -29.03 20.35 26.91
CA TYR A 327 -28.81 19.62 25.66
C TYR A 327 -29.82 20.04 24.59
N LYS A 328 -29.32 20.29 23.38
CA LYS A 328 -30.14 20.52 22.20
C LYS A 328 -30.52 19.18 21.57
N ASN A 329 -31.81 19.01 21.32
CA ASN A 329 -32.39 17.86 20.65
C ASN A 329 -33.03 18.34 19.34
N ILE A 330 -32.43 17.95 18.22
CA ILE A 330 -32.84 18.37 16.89
C ILE A 330 -33.08 17.16 15.99
N GLU A 331 -34.19 17.18 15.25
CA GLU A 331 -34.63 16.09 14.38
C GLU A 331 -34.92 16.60 12.97
N TYR A 332 -34.40 15.88 11.99
CA TYR A 332 -34.64 16.10 10.58
C TYR A 332 -35.20 14.84 9.93
N ILE A 333 -36.20 15.05 9.07
CA ILE A 333 -36.60 14.05 8.08
C ILE A 333 -36.08 14.50 6.73
N ILE A 334 -35.20 13.69 6.15
CA ILE A 334 -34.63 13.93 4.84
C ILE A 334 -35.34 13.01 3.84
N THR A 335 -36.06 13.63 2.91
CA THR A 335 -36.60 12.93 1.74
C THR A 335 -35.62 13.12 0.59
N PRO A 336 -34.94 12.06 0.13
CA PRO A 336 -33.94 12.19 -0.92
C PRO A 336 -34.58 12.59 -2.26
N GLY A 337 -33.82 13.31 -3.08
CA GLY A 337 -34.18 13.56 -4.47
C GLY A 337 -34.33 12.25 -5.24
N LYS A 338 -35.16 12.24 -6.29
CA LYS A 338 -35.36 11.07 -7.15
C LYS A 338 -34.03 10.56 -7.72
N ASN A 339 -33.85 9.23 -7.71
CA ASN A 339 -32.62 8.52 -8.13
C ASN A 339 -31.39 8.74 -7.22
N THR A 340 -31.59 9.18 -5.98
CA THR A 340 -30.52 9.17 -4.97
C THR A 340 -30.14 7.74 -4.63
N ASN A 341 -28.85 7.44 -4.68
CA ASN A 341 -28.33 6.14 -4.25
C ASN A 341 -27.86 6.18 -2.79
N ARG A 342 -27.35 7.33 -2.34
CA ARG A 342 -26.68 7.46 -1.05
C ARG A 342 -26.74 8.88 -0.49
N ILE A 343 -26.80 8.99 0.84
CA ILE A 343 -26.51 10.21 1.57
C ILE A 343 -25.32 10.02 2.51
N ASP A 344 -24.41 11.00 2.53
CA ASP A 344 -23.40 11.15 3.57
C ASP A 344 -23.68 12.37 4.43
N ILE A 345 -23.46 12.22 5.74
CA ILE A 345 -23.53 13.32 6.69
C ILE A 345 -22.21 13.43 7.43
N LEU A 346 -21.63 14.62 7.35
CA LEU A 346 -20.37 14.96 7.98
C LEU A 346 -20.58 16.16 8.90
N VAL A 347 -19.69 16.33 9.87
CA VAL A 347 -19.56 17.54 10.68
C VAL A 347 -18.41 18.37 10.11
N ASP A 348 -18.56 19.69 10.15
CA ASP A 348 -17.49 20.59 9.70
C ASP A 348 -16.46 20.92 10.80
N ASP A 349 -16.88 20.85 12.06
CA ASP A 349 -16.09 21.18 13.26
C ASP A 349 -16.08 20.03 14.26
N ASP A 350 -15.16 20.09 15.24
CA ASP A 350 -15.11 19.12 16.33
C ASP A 350 -16.39 19.23 17.18
N VAL A 351 -17.09 18.11 17.37
CA VAL A 351 -18.36 18.07 18.11
C VAL A 351 -18.47 16.78 18.92
N GLU A 352 -19.12 16.89 20.08
CA GLU A 352 -19.49 15.74 20.88
C GLU A 352 -21.01 15.58 20.89
N PHE A 353 -21.50 14.49 20.30
CA PHE A 353 -22.90 14.11 20.42
C PHE A 353 -23.08 13.21 21.62
N LYS A 354 -23.94 13.61 22.55
CA LYS A 354 -24.42 12.74 23.64
C LYS A 354 -25.08 11.49 23.06
N ASN A 355 -25.90 11.67 22.02
CA ASN A 355 -26.48 10.55 21.28
C ASN A 355 -26.86 10.94 19.83
N ILE A 356 -26.93 9.94 18.96
CA ILE A 356 -27.39 10.06 17.57
C ILE A 356 -28.42 8.97 17.34
N PHE A 357 -29.54 9.31 16.71
CA PHE A 357 -30.55 8.34 16.31
C PHE A 357 -30.72 8.39 14.79
N ILE A 358 -30.69 7.22 14.16
CA ILE A 358 -30.93 7.04 12.72
C ILE A 358 -32.13 6.13 12.57
N ASN A 359 -33.16 6.58 11.85
CA ASN A 359 -34.43 5.86 11.69
C ASN A 359 -34.99 5.41 13.05
N ARG A 360 -34.92 6.31 14.04
CA ARG A 360 -35.37 6.12 15.43
C ARG A 360 -34.59 5.06 16.22
N VAL A 361 -33.51 4.52 15.66
CA VAL A 361 -32.59 3.60 16.34
C VAL A 361 -31.40 4.39 16.87
N ALA A 362 -31.14 4.28 18.18
CA ALA A 362 -30.00 4.93 18.81
C ALA A 362 -28.68 4.25 18.40
N PHE A 363 -27.62 5.04 18.24
CA PHE A 363 -26.27 4.50 18.14
C PHE A 363 -25.90 3.73 19.42
N PHE A 364 -25.18 2.61 19.26
CA PHE A 364 -24.78 1.77 20.40
C PHE A 364 -23.85 2.50 21.39
N LYS A 365 -23.09 3.49 20.91
CA LYS A 365 -22.13 4.26 21.71
C LYS A 365 -22.73 5.63 22.08
N LYS A 366 -22.61 6.01 23.35
CA LYS A 366 -22.93 7.36 23.84
C LYS A 366 -21.68 8.23 23.84
N ASN A 367 -21.86 9.56 23.84
CA ASN A 367 -20.77 10.55 23.88
C ASN A 367 -19.76 10.31 22.75
N ILE A 368 -20.26 10.42 21.53
CA ILE A 368 -19.49 10.20 20.31
C ILE A 368 -18.84 11.52 19.91
N ILE A 369 -17.52 11.50 19.83
CA ILE A 369 -16.72 12.65 19.40
C ILE A 369 -16.40 12.47 17.92
N PHE A 370 -16.77 13.46 17.11
CA PHE A 370 -16.30 13.63 15.74
C PHE A 370 -15.28 14.75 15.72
N THR A 371 -14.22 14.55 14.94
CA THR A 371 -13.16 15.54 14.76
C THR A 371 -13.05 15.89 13.29
N SER A 372 -12.38 17.00 12.98
CA SER A 372 -12.02 17.35 11.60
C SER A 372 -11.32 16.20 10.83
N GLU A 373 -10.57 15.32 11.49
CA GLU A 373 -9.94 14.14 10.90
C GLU A 373 -10.90 12.93 10.75
N ASN A 374 -11.88 12.80 11.65
CA ASN A 374 -12.90 11.75 11.61
C ASN A 374 -14.29 12.39 11.68
N ASN A 375 -14.67 13.01 10.58
CA ASN A 375 -15.78 13.96 10.54
C ASN A 375 -17.08 13.35 10.01
N ARG A 376 -17.08 12.09 9.57
CA ARG A 376 -18.27 11.44 9.00
C ARG A 376 -19.14 10.80 10.07
N ILE A 377 -20.38 11.24 10.16
CA ILE A 377 -21.40 10.67 11.04
C ILE A 377 -22.04 9.43 10.40
N LEU A 378 -22.47 9.54 9.15
CA LEU A 378 -23.30 8.53 8.51
C LEU A 378 -22.97 8.40 7.02
N THR A 379 -23.02 7.15 6.55
CA THR A 379 -23.22 6.82 5.14
C THR A 379 -24.46 5.95 5.03
N TYR A 380 -25.48 6.44 4.37
CA TYR A 380 -26.77 5.76 4.20
C TYR A 380 -26.99 5.42 2.73
N PHE A 381 -27.25 4.16 2.42
CA PHE A 381 -27.59 3.70 1.07
C PHE A 381 -29.09 3.43 1.00
N PHE A 382 -29.76 4.05 0.04
CA PHE A 382 -31.18 3.83 -0.18
C PHE A 382 -31.38 2.54 -0.98
N THR A 383 -32.27 1.69 -0.52
CA THR A 383 -32.59 0.41 -1.17
C THR A 383 -33.96 0.41 -1.84
N GLU A 384 -34.87 1.29 -1.41
CA GLU A 384 -36.23 1.35 -1.91
C GLU A 384 -36.66 2.76 -2.36
N PRO A 385 -37.46 2.89 -3.42
CA PRO A 385 -38.05 4.17 -3.80
C PRO A 385 -38.94 4.76 -2.70
N GLY A 386 -38.78 6.04 -2.39
CA GLY A 386 -39.60 6.75 -1.41
C GLY A 386 -39.16 6.57 0.04
N GLU A 387 -38.11 5.79 0.28
CA GLU A 387 -37.45 5.69 1.58
C GLU A 387 -36.97 7.07 2.05
N LYS A 388 -37.19 7.37 3.34
CA LYS A 388 -36.81 8.63 3.99
C LYS A 388 -35.82 8.34 5.10
N LEU A 389 -34.97 9.31 5.39
CA LEU A 389 -33.95 9.23 6.42
C LEU A 389 -34.32 10.13 7.58
N ASP A 390 -34.65 9.54 8.73
CA ASP A 390 -34.95 10.22 9.98
C ASP A 390 -33.67 10.27 10.83
N ILE A 391 -33.25 11.48 11.20
CA ILE A 391 -32.02 11.70 11.95
C ILE A 391 -32.27 12.66 13.10
N ARG A 392 -31.88 12.23 14.30
CA ARG A 392 -31.96 13.04 15.50
C ARG A 392 -30.60 13.13 16.19
N PHE A 393 -30.22 14.34 16.55
CA PHE A 393 -28.98 14.64 17.27
C PHE A 393 -29.29 15.17 18.66
N LEU A 394 -28.55 14.66 19.65
CA LEU A 394 -28.55 15.17 21.00
C LEU A 394 -27.12 15.61 21.36
N TYR A 395 -26.91 16.90 21.59
CA TYR A 395 -25.59 17.47 21.88
C TYR A 395 -25.70 18.69 22.80
N SER A 396 -24.58 19.21 23.28
CA SER A 396 -24.57 20.30 24.25
C SER A 396 -24.98 21.63 23.60
N SER A 397 -25.86 22.40 24.25
CA SER A 397 -26.46 23.62 23.67
C SER A 397 -25.49 24.81 23.51
N ASP A 398 -24.30 24.73 24.11
CA ASP A 398 -23.19 25.68 23.93
C ASP A 398 -22.45 25.48 22.59
N GLN A 399 -22.52 24.27 22.01
CA GLN A 399 -21.96 23.96 20.70
C GLN A 399 -22.87 24.48 19.59
N LYS A 400 -22.27 24.92 18.47
CA LYS A 400 -22.99 25.32 17.25
C LYS A 400 -22.44 24.59 16.03
N PRO A 401 -22.55 23.25 15.99
CA PRO A 401 -21.96 22.47 14.93
C PRO A 401 -22.68 22.71 13.60
N GLU A 402 -21.91 22.75 12.51
CA GLU A 402 -22.44 22.75 11.15
C GLU A 402 -22.28 21.36 10.55
N LEU A 403 -23.35 20.82 9.96
CA LEU A 403 -23.31 19.56 9.23
C LEU A 403 -23.28 19.81 7.73
N LEU A 404 -22.59 18.92 7.02
CA LEU A 404 -22.59 18.83 5.57
C LEU A 404 -23.35 17.58 5.15
N LEU A 405 -24.44 17.77 4.42
CA LEU A 405 -25.20 16.72 3.78
C LEU A 405 -24.78 16.61 2.32
N TYR A 406 -24.37 15.42 1.91
CA TYR A 406 -24.10 15.08 0.51
C TYR A 406 -25.11 14.05 0.04
N GLN A 407 -25.87 14.37 -1.00
CA GLN A 407 -26.75 13.45 -1.68
C GLN A 407 -26.10 13.04 -3.01
N SER A 408 -25.80 11.75 -3.20
CA SER A 408 -25.13 11.23 -4.40
C SER A 408 -26.05 10.34 -5.25
N SER A 409 -26.04 10.58 -6.55
CA SER A 409 -26.71 9.76 -7.58
C SER A 409 -25.71 9.32 -8.66
N TYR A 410 -25.67 8.03 -8.97
CA TYR A 410 -24.74 7.42 -9.93
C TYR A 410 -25.29 7.38 -11.36
N ASN A 411 -25.90 8.48 -11.80
CA ASN A 411 -26.51 8.63 -13.12
C ASN A 411 -25.94 9.84 -13.88
N LEU A 412 -24.67 10.17 -13.63
CA LEU A 412 -23.99 11.25 -14.33
C LEU A 412 -23.81 10.92 -15.82
N ILE A 413 -23.26 9.74 -16.10
CA ILE A 413 -23.09 9.23 -17.47
C ILE A 413 -24.47 8.92 -18.04
N GLY A 414 -24.75 9.43 -19.24
CA GLY A 414 -26.08 9.32 -19.87
C GLY A 414 -27.09 10.38 -19.42
N ASN A 415 -26.69 11.36 -18.59
CA ASN A 415 -27.55 12.49 -18.26
C ASN A 415 -27.60 13.51 -19.41
N ASN A 416 -28.72 13.54 -20.14
CA ASN A 416 -28.93 14.42 -21.29
C ASN A 416 -28.76 15.92 -20.98
N LYS A 417 -29.01 16.37 -19.74
CA LYS A 417 -28.85 17.79 -19.35
C LYS A 417 -27.38 18.18 -19.17
N LEU A 418 -26.52 17.23 -18.78
CA LEU A 418 -25.09 17.47 -18.57
C LEU A 418 -24.24 17.12 -19.79
N GLY A 419 -24.76 16.30 -20.69
CA GLY A 419 -24.08 15.96 -21.96
C GLY A 419 -22.77 15.20 -21.77
N VAL A 420 -22.57 14.54 -20.63
CA VAL A 420 -21.37 13.73 -20.37
C VAL A 420 -21.41 12.47 -21.24
N GLN A 421 -20.49 12.40 -22.20
CA GLN A 421 -20.36 11.27 -23.10
C GLN A 421 -19.82 10.03 -22.37
N GLU A 422 -20.15 8.85 -22.88
CA GLU A 422 -19.53 7.61 -22.41
C GLU A 422 -18.00 7.65 -22.62
N ARG A 423 -17.30 6.89 -21.78
CA ARG A 423 -15.85 6.73 -21.91
C ARG A 423 -15.52 5.91 -23.16
N THR A 424 -14.42 6.25 -23.80
CA THR A 424 -13.81 5.34 -24.77
C THR A 424 -13.21 4.12 -24.04
N PRO A 425 -13.00 2.97 -24.72
CA PRO A 425 -12.56 1.74 -24.07
C PRO A 425 -11.19 1.82 -23.37
N GLU A 426 -10.38 2.84 -23.67
CA GLU A 426 -9.09 3.10 -23.04
C GLU A 426 -9.21 3.69 -21.63
N TYR A 427 -10.42 4.04 -21.17
CA TYR A 427 -10.65 4.61 -19.85
C TYR A 427 -11.64 3.76 -19.05
N ILE A 428 -11.41 3.68 -17.74
CA ILE A 428 -12.34 3.08 -16.78
C ILE A 428 -12.66 4.04 -15.65
N PRO A 429 -13.84 3.93 -15.01
CA PRO A 429 -14.12 4.66 -13.79
C PRO A 429 -13.07 4.37 -12.72
N MET A 430 -12.48 5.42 -12.15
CA MET A 430 -11.58 5.35 -11.02
C MET A 430 -12.28 4.67 -9.84
N PRO A 431 -11.73 3.56 -9.32
CA PRO A 431 -12.33 2.83 -8.21
C PRO A 431 -12.06 3.53 -6.87
N PHE A 432 -12.74 3.10 -5.81
CA PHE A 432 -12.50 3.50 -4.40
C PHE A 432 -12.81 4.95 -4.01
N VAL A 433 -13.24 5.79 -4.95
CA VAL A 433 -13.74 7.16 -4.72
C VAL A 433 -15.20 7.26 -5.16
N ILE A 434 -15.91 8.32 -4.75
CA ILE A 434 -17.17 8.67 -5.42
C ILE A 434 -16.82 9.08 -6.83
N ASN A 435 -17.47 8.46 -7.81
CA ASN A 435 -17.19 8.70 -9.21
C ASN A 435 -18.48 8.57 -10.01
N ASP A 436 -18.49 9.19 -11.18
CA ASP A 436 -19.62 9.19 -12.10
C ASP A 436 -20.91 9.63 -11.41
N ALA A 437 -20.78 10.57 -10.47
CA ALA A 437 -21.86 10.97 -9.58
C ALA A 437 -22.32 12.41 -9.84
N ILE A 438 -23.63 12.61 -9.70
CA ILE A 438 -24.25 13.90 -9.45
C ILE A 438 -24.40 14.01 -7.94
N VAL A 439 -23.77 15.01 -7.34
CA VAL A 439 -23.75 15.21 -5.91
C VAL A 439 -24.32 16.57 -5.56
N VAL A 440 -25.30 16.58 -4.67
CA VAL A 440 -25.89 17.78 -4.09
C VAL A 440 -25.36 17.97 -2.68
N VAL A 441 -24.80 19.15 -2.41
CA VAL A 441 -24.22 19.52 -1.13
C VAL A 441 -25.11 20.57 -0.45
N LYS A 442 -25.46 20.33 0.81
CA LYS A 442 -26.25 21.24 1.63
C LYS A 442 -25.68 21.35 3.04
N LYS A 443 -25.52 22.57 3.53
CA LYS A 443 -25.18 22.86 4.93
C LYS A 443 -26.44 22.81 5.79
N LEU A 444 -26.36 22.10 6.91
CA LEU A 444 -27.40 22.06 7.94
C LEU A 444 -26.85 22.69 9.21
N LYS A 445 -27.45 23.82 9.61
CA LYS A 445 -27.20 24.43 10.92
C LYS A 445 -28.03 23.67 11.94
N ILE A 446 -27.36 22.90 12.79
CA ILE A 446 -28.05 22.09 13.79
C ILE A 446 -28.09 22.73 15.15
#